data_AF-A0A1Y3YQU8-F1
#
_entry.id   AF-A0A1Y3YQU8-F1
#
_cell.length_a   1.000
_cell.length_b   1.000
_cell.length_c   1.000
_cell.angle_alpha   90.00
_cell.angle_beta   90.00
_cell.angle_gamma   90.00
#
_symmetry.space_group_name_H-M   'P 1'
#
loop_
_entity.id
_entity.type
_entity.pdbx_description
1 polymer ?
#
loop_
_entity_poly.entity_id
_entity_poly.type
_entity_poly.pdbx_seq_one_letter_code
_entity_poly.pdbx_strand_id
1 'polypeptide(L)'
;MSIEVGLKGRFESVVTPEKTATAVGSGLVPVFATPYMVAMMENAASDSLIPCLAPGESSVGTHLNIAHSSATPVGMKVWAESVVTAVEGRKVTFEVHAYDERGEIGSGVHERFIIHAEKFMAKTQSKLEG
;
A
#
# COMPACT_ATOMS: atom_id res chain seq x y z
N MET A 1 2.53 -20.41 5.43
CA MET A 1 3.43 -19.71 6.35
C MET A 1 2.58 -18.86 7.29
N SER A 2 3.02 -18.59 8.51
CA SER A 2 2.33 -17.70 9.47
C SER A 2 2.70 -16.23 9.19
N ILE A 3 1.76 -15.31 9.45
CA ILE A 3 2.05 -13.87 9.45
C ILE A 3 2.65 -13.52 10.81
N GLU A 4 3.87 -13.00 10.81
CA GLU A 4 4.64 -12.72 12.03
C GLU A 4 5.18 -11.28 12.02
N VAL A 5 5.39 -10.74 13.22
CA VAL A 5 6.04 -9.42 13.39
C VAL A 5 7.44 -9.48 12.78
N GLY A 6 7.78 -8.45 12.01
CA GLY A 6 9.02 -8.37 11.26
C GLY A 6 8.95 -8.93 9.83
N LEU A 7 7.83 -9.52 9.41
CA LEU A 7 7.59 -9.88 8.01
C LEU A 7 7.70 -8.64 7.13
N LYS A 8 8.47 -8.75 6.05
CA LYS A 8 8.81 -7.62 5.17
C LYS A 8 8.22 -7.77 3.78
N GLY A 9 7.85 -6.65 3.17
CA GLY A 9 7.47 -6.56 1.77
C GLY A 9 8.18 -5.41 1.07
N ARG A 10 8.19 -5.48 -0.26
CA ARG A 10 8.76 -4.44 -1.12
C ARG A 10 8.03 -4.39 -2.44
N PHE A 11 7.81 -3.17 -2.93
CA PHE A 11 7.26 -2.91 -4.25
C PHE A 11 8.04 -1.76 -4.90
N GLU A 12 8.31 -1.85 -6.21
CA GLU A 12 9.06 -0.81 -6.93
C GLU A 12 8.42 -0.40 -8.24
N SER A 13 8.72 0.82 -8.66
CA SER A 13 8.19 1.41 -9.88
C SER A 13 9.07 2.53 -10.40
N VAL A 14 8.71 3.05 -11.56
CA VAL A 14 9.23 4.31 -12.10
C VAL A 14 8.09 5.33 -12.12
N VAL A 15 8.40 6.58 -11.78
CA VAL A 15 7.45 7.70 -11.88
C VAL A 15 7.19 7.98 -13.36
N THR A 16 5.98 7.73 -13.82
CA THR A 16 5.54 8.03 -15.20
C THR A 16 4.64 9.26 -15.21
N PRO A 17 4.38 9.88 -16.38
CA PRO A 17 3.46 11.02 -16.47
C PRO A 17 2.07 10.74 -15.85
N GLU A 18 1.57 9.52 -15.97
CA GLU A 18 0.27 9.07 -15.44
C GLU A 18 0.28 8.98 -13.91
N LYS A 19 1.46 8.83 -13.30
CA LYS A 19 1.63 8.72 -11.84
C LYS A 19 1.81 10.06 -11.14
N THR A 20 1.61 11.16 -11.86
CA THR A 20 1.82 12.50 -11.32
C THR A 20 0.59 13.03 -10.57
N ALA A 21 0.81 13.98 -9.65
CA ALA A 21 -0.27 14.62 -8.89
C ALA A 21 -1.30 15.30 -9.79
N THR A 22 -0.85 15.90 -10.90
CA THR A 22 -1.73 16.43 -11.96
C THR A 22 -2.57 15.35 -12.63
N ALA A 23 -1.96 14.23 -13.02
CA ALA A 23 -2.64 13.18 -13.77
C ALA A 23 -3.69 12.44 -12.92
N VAL A 24 -3.39 12.20 -11.64
CA VAL A 24 -4.31 11.53 -10.71
C VAL A 24 -5.34 12.48 -10.06
N GLY A 25 -5.20 13.79 -10.29
CA GLY A 25 -6.11 14.80 -9.72
C GLY A 25 -5.88 15.10 -8.23
N SER A 26 -4.71 14.78 -7.68
CA SER A 26 -4.36 15.08 -6.27
C SER A 26 -3.57 16.37 -6.09
N GLY A 27 -3.25 17.09 -7.16
CA GLY A 27 -2.48 18.33 -7.12
C GLY A 27 -2.30 18.95 -8.50
N LEU A 28 -1.57 20.06 -8.56
CA LEU A 28 -1.42 20.88 -9.78
C LEU A 28 -0.02 20.80 -10.42
N VAL A 29 0.89 20.02 -9.83
CA VAL A 29 2.28 19.88 -10.31
C VAL A 29 2.60 18.45 -10.79
N PRO A 30 3.43 18.29 -11.84
CA PRO A 30 3.74 16.99 -12.44
C PRO A 30 4.83 16.23 -11.67
N VAL A 31 4.63 16.03 -10.36
CA VAL A 31 5.51 15.23 -9.48
C VAL A 31 4.79 13.96 -9.02
N PHE A 32 5.53 12.97 -8.53
CA PHE A 32 4.96 11.71 -8.05
C PHE A 32 3.84 11.95 -7.03
N ALA A 33 2.68 11.36 -7.28
CA ALA A 33 1.49 11.69 -6.52
C ALA A 33 1.44 10.94 -5.19
N THR A 34 0.95 11.60 -4.13
CA THR A 34 0.67 10.95 -2.84
C THR A 34 -0.22 9.71 -2.98
N PRO A 35 -1.31 9.71 -3.77
CA PRO A 35 -2.11 8.50 -3.96
C PRO A 35 -1.31 7.32 -4.54
N TYR A 36 -0.37 7.57 -5.45
CA TYR A 36 0.46 6.51 -6.00
C TYR A 36 1.55 6.04 -5.03
N MET A 37 2.12 6.94 -4.23
CA MET A 37 3.05 6.55 -3.14
C MET A 37 2.33 5.65 -2.13
N VAL A 38 1.12 6.04 -1.71
CA VAL A 38 0.26 5.24 -0.82
C VAL A 38 -0.05 3.88 -1.45
N ALA A 39 -0.46 3.85 -2.72
CA ALA A 39 -0.72 2.58 -3.41
C ALA A 39 0.52 1.68 -3.46
N MET A 40 1.73 2.24 -3.60
CA MET A 40 2.96 1.45 -3.52
C MET A 40 3.20 0.86 -2.12
N MET A 41 2.95 1.63 -1.06
CA MET A 41 3.03 1.14 0.32
C MET A 41 2.00 0.03 0.57
N GLU A 42 0.78 0.17 0.05
CA GLU A 42 -0.24 -0.88 0.10
C GLU A 42 0.17 -2.15 -0.66
N ASN A 43 0.77 -2.01 -1.85
CA ASN A 43 1.29 -3.14 -2.61
C ASN A 43 2.41 -3.86 -1.85
N ALA A 44 3.39 -3.13 -1.30
CA ALA A 44 4.45 -3.72 -0.49
C ALA A 44 3.88 -4.50 0.71
N ALA A 45 2.89 -3.95 1.41
CA ALA A 45 2.21 -4.65 2.51
C ALA A 45 1.41 -5.87 2.02
N SER A 46 0.63 -5.74 0.95
CA SER A 46 -0.17 -6.83 0.36
C SER A 46 0.73 -7.98 -0.10
N ASP A 47 1.78 -7.68 -0.87
CA ASP A 47 2.72 -8.66 -1.42
C ASP A 47 3.43 -9.45 -0.32
N SER A 48 3.75 -8.80 0.81
CA SER A 48 4.31 -9.49 1.98
C SER A 48 3.38 -10.56 2.55
N LEU A 49 2.06 -10.33 2.49
CA LEU A 49 1.06 -11.23 3.06
C LEU A 49 0.75 -12.41 2.14
N ILE A 50 0.83 -12.26 0.81
CA ILE A 50 0.41 -13.28 -0.17
C ILE A 50 0.90 -14.70 0.17
N PRO A 51 2.19 -14.92 0.49
CA PRO A 51 2.70 -16.27 0.79
C PRO A 51 2.16 -16.90 2.09
N CYS A 52 1.51 -16.08 2.93
CA CYS A 52 0.98 -16.48 4.24
C CYS A 52 -0.54 -16.69 4.24
N LEU A 53 -1.24 -16.28 3.18
CA LEU A 53 -2.69 -16.39 3.10
C LEU A 53 -3.15 -17.80 2.72
N ALA A 54 -4.25 -18.27 3.33
CA ALA A 54 -4.86 -19.54 2.96
C ALA A 54 -5.62 -19.42 1.61
N PRO A 55 -5.91 -20.55 0.94
CA PRO A 55 -6.74 -20.53 -0.27
C PRO A 55 -8.07 -19.81 -0.05
N GLY A 56 -8.39 -18.85 -0.94
CA GLY A 56 -9.60 -18.04 -0.86
C GLY A 56 -9.52 -16.84 0.09
N GLU A 57 -8.40 -16.65 0.79
CA GLU A 57 -8.13 -15.43 1.57
C GLU A 57 -7.49 -14.33 0.73
N SER A 58 -7.72 -13.10 1.15
CA SER A 58 -7.08 -11.89 0.64
C SER A 58 -6.92 -10.88 1.79
N SER A 59 -6.37 -9.71 1.53
CA SER A 59 -6.33 -8.60 2.49
C SER A 59 -6.76 -7.28 1.85
N VAL A 60 -7.42 -6.44 2.63
CA VAL A 60 -7.85 -5.09 2.22
C VAL A 60 -7.29 -4.05 3.18
N GLY A 61 -6.87 -2.90 2.65
CA GLY A 61 -6.45 -1.75 3.47
C GLY A 61 -7.63 -1.15 4.23
N THR A 62 -7.44 -0.84 5.51
CA THR A 62 -8.48 -0.25 6.38
C THR A 62 -8.07 1.08 6.99
N HIS A 63 -6.77 1.34 7.11
CA HIS A 63 -6.25 2.59 7.66
C HIS A 63 -4.90 2.94 7.03
N LEU A 64 -4.67 4.23 6.84
CA LEU A 64 -3.44 4.83 6.34
C LEU A 64 -3.21 6.16 7.08
N ASN A 65 -2.04 6.32 7.67
CA ASN A 65 -1.57 7.58 8.25
C ASN A 65 -0.14 7.81 7.78
N ILE A 66 0.02 8.63 6.73
CA ILE A 66 1.23 8.71 5.92
C ILE A 66 1.66 10.18 5.75
N ALA A 67 2.95 10.43 5.92
CA ALA A 67 3.59 11.67 5.50
C ALA A 67 4.27 11.48 4.13
N HIS A 68 4.09 12.45 3.22
CA HIS A 68 4.82 12.55 1.96
C HIS A 68 5.73 13.78 2.07
N SER A 69 6.99 13.55 2.43
CA SER A 69 7.94 14.55 2.91
C SER A 69 8.83 15.14 1.82
N SER A 70 8.97 14.46 0.67
CA SER A 70 9.79 14.92 -0.46
C SER A 70 9.12 14.61 -1.79
N ALA A 71 9.31 15.48 -2.79
CA ALA A 71 8.73 15.31 -4.12
C ALA A 71 9.71 14.58 -5.06
N THR A 72 9.18 13.66 -5.87
CA THR A 72 9.97 12.89 -6.85
C THR A 72 9.58 13.24 -8.29
N PRO A 73 10.53 13.53 -9.20
CA PRO A 73 10.24 13.87 -10.59
C PRO A 73 9.91 12.64 -11.45
N VAL A 74 9.24 12.88 -12.58
CA VAL A 74 9.02 11.87 -13.63
C VAL A 74 10.35 11.30 -14.13
N GLY A 75 10.39 9.99 -14.34
CA GLY A 75 11.55 9.23 -14.81
C GLY A 75 12.40 8.61 -13.70
N MET A 76 12.23 9.02 -12.44
CA MET A 76 13.00 8.47 -11.32
C MET A 76 12.42 7.14 -10.82
N LYS A 77 13.29 6.23 -10.36
CA LYS A 77 12.86 5.02 -9.65
C LYS A 77 12.35 5.37 -8.25
N VAL A 78 11.24 4.75 -7.87
CA VAL A 78 10.65 4.81 -6.53
C VAL A 78 10.40 3.40 -6.01
N TRP A 79 10.49 3.20 -4.71
CA TRP A 79 10.10 1.94 -4.08
C TRP A 79 9.47 2.17 -2.71
N ALA A 80 8.64 1.24 -2.28
CA ALA A 80 8.08 1.20 -0.95
C ALA A 80 8.48 -0.11 -0.26
N GLU A 81 8.64 -0.03 1.05
CA GLU A 81 8.93 -1.14 1.94
C GLU A 81 7.88 -1.18 3.05
N SER A 82 7.55 -2.38 3.49
CA SER A 82 6.61 -2.63 4.59
C SER A 82 7.24 -3.57 5.61
N VAL A 83 6.92 -3.37 6.88
CA VAL A 83 7.28 -4.27 7.98
C VAL A 83 6.07 -4.47 8.87
N VAL A 84 5.66 -5.72 9.11
CA VAL A 84 4.60 -6.04 10.08
C VAL A 84 5.06 -5.67 11.48
N THR A 85 4.32 -4.79 12.15
CA THR A 85 4.60 -4.34 13.53
C THR A 85 3.63 -4.95 14.55
N ALA A 86 2.43 -5.35 14.13
CA ALA A 86 1.48 -6.05 14.99
C ALA A 86 0.56 -6.99 14.18
N VAL A 87 0.16 -8.10 14.82
CA VAL A 87 -0.84 -9.05 14.30
C VAL A 87 -1.88 -9.28 15.38
N GLU A 88 -3.10 -8.82 15.15
CA GLU A 88 -4.23 -8.86 16.09
C GLU A 88 -5.40 -9.59 15.44
N GLY A 89 -5.39 -10.93 15.52
CA GLY A 89 -6.35 -11.78 14.84
C GLY A 89 -6.22 -11.66 13.32
N ARG A 90 -7.18 -10.97 12.69
CA ARG A 90 -7.17 -10.72 11.22
C ARG A 90 -6.65 -9.34 10.84
N LYS A 91 -6.41 -8.46 11.82
CA LYS A 91 -5.82 -7.14 11.58
C LYS A 91 -4.30 -7.27 11.61
N VAL A 92 -3.65 -6.70 10.60
CA VAL A 92 -2.18 -6.63 10.49
C VAL A 92 -1.80 -5.17 10.35
N THR A 93 -0.95 -4.68 11.25
CA THR A 93 -0.43 -3.32 11.23
C THR A 93 0.99 -3.33 10.68
N PHE A 94 1.28 -2.36 9.82
CA PHE A 94 2.55 -2.20 9.14
C PHE A 94 3.13 -0.82 9.43
N GLU A 95 4.45 -0.79 9.63
CA GLU A 95 5.26 0.39 9.34
C GLU A 95 5.61 0.36 7.84
N VAL A 96 5.47 1.50 7.17
CA VAL A 96 5.74 1.63 5.73
C VAL A 96 6.63 2.82 5.45
N HIS A 97 7.55 2.65 4.52
CA HIS A 97 8.45 3.69 4.02
C HIS A 97 8.43 3.69 2.49
N ALA A 98 8.58 4.86 1.89
CA ALA A 98 8.80 5.03 0.48
C ALA A 98 10.07 5.85 0.24
N TYR A 99 10.75 5.51 -0.84
CA TYR A 99 12.03 6.08 -1.20
C TYR A 99 12.08 6.37 -2.70
N ASP A 100 12.94 7.30 -3.06
CA ASP A 100 13.46 7.46 -4.41
C ASP A 100 14.99 7.34 -4.40
N GLU A 101 15.62 7.57 -5.55
CA GLU A 101 17.09 7.47 -5.71
C GLU A 101 17.90 8.45 -4.84
N ARG A 102 17.23 9.41 -4.17
CA ARG A 102 17.84 10.44 -3.32
C ARG A 102 17.54 10.27 -1.84
N GLY A 103 16.63 9.38 -1.45
CA GLY A 103 16.37 9.06 -0.04
C GLY A 103 14.90 8.76 0.25
N GLU A 104 14.53 8.87 1.52
CA GLU A 104 13.13 8.69 1.94
C GLU A 104 12.27 9.86 1.44
N ILE A 105 11.13 9.51 0.85
CA ILE A 105 10.13 10.47 0.34
C ILE A 105 8.84 10.43 1.17
N GLY A 106 8.63 9.40 1.97
CA GLY A 106 7.48 9.32 2.85
C GLY A 106 7.50 8.09 3.75
N SER A 107 6.76 8.16 4.83
CA SER A 107 6.66 7.08 5.81
C SER A 107 5.38 7.20 6.63
N GLY A 108 5.02 6.11 7.31
CA GLY A 108 3.88 6.10 8.22
C GLY A 108 3.38 4.71 8.57
N VAL A 109 2.10 4.65 8.92
CA VAL A 109 1.43 3.43 9.37
C VAL A 109 0.33 3.04 8.38
N HIS A 110 0.27 1.74 8.08
CA HIS A 110 -0.79 1.15 7.28
C HIS A 110 -1.40 -0.05 8.02
N GLU A 111 -2.72 -0.18 8.00
CA GLU A 111 -3.41 -1.36 8.52
C GLU A 111 -4.14 -2.09 7.41
N ARG A 112 -4.04 -3.43 7.43
CA ARG A 112 -4.78 -4.33 6.55
C ARG A 112 -5.58 -5.32 7.35
N PHE A 113 -6.67 -5.79 6.75
CA PHE A 113 -7.53 -6.81 7.35
C PHE A 113 -7.65 -8.02 6.43
N ILE A 114 -7.44 -9.22 6.98
CA ILE A 114 -7.57 -10.49 6.26
C ILE A 114 -9.06 -10.81 6.09
N ILE A 115 -9.42 -11.18 4.87
CA ILE A 115 -10.80 -11.45 4.44
C ILE A 115 -10.88 -12.75 3.65
N HIS A 116 -12.09 -13.33 3.57
CA HIS A 116 -12.41 -14.32 2.53
C HIS A 116 -12.95 -13.59 1.30
N ALA A 117 -12.27 -13.74 0.17
CA ALA A 117 -12.51 -12.94 -1.03
C ALA A 117 -13.96 -13.00 -1.52
N GLU A 118 -14.51 -14.21 -1.69
CA GLU A 118 -15.87 -14.40 -2.19
C GLU A 118 -16.93 -13.77 -1.28
N LYS A 119 -16.85 -14.02 0.02
CA LYS A 119 -17.79 -13.46 1.02
C LYS A 119 -17.70 -11.93 1.06
N PHE A 120 -16.48 -11.39 0.98
CA PHE A 120 -16.25 -9.95 0.98
C PHE A 120 -16.82 -9.29 -0.29
N MET A 121 -16.62 -9.90 -1.45
CA MET A 121 -17.14 -9.41 -2.73
C MET A 121 -18.66 -9.48 -2.79
N ALA A 122 -19.27 -10.59 -2.35
CA ALA A 122 -20.72 -10.71 -2.28
C ALA A 122 -21.34 -9.60 -1.40
N LYS A 123 -20.76 -9.34 -0.22
CA LYS A 123 -21.19 -8.24 0.67
C LYS A 123 -20.96 -6.86 0.06
N THR A 124 -19.91 -6.69 -0.74
CA THR A 124 -19.63 -5.42 -1.42
C THR A 124 -20.65 -5.17 -2.52
N GLN A 125 -20.96 -6.21 -3.30
CA GLN A 125 -21.90 -6.14 -4.41
C GLN A 125 -23.34 -5.91 -3.96
N SER A 126 -23.75 -6.48 -2.82
CA SER A 126 -25.10 -6.27 -2.28
C SER A 126 -25.42 -4.80 -1.98
N LYS A 127 -24.41 -3.94 -1.81
CA LYS A 127 -24.62 -2.49 -1.62
C LYS A 127 -25.24 -1.80 -2.84
N LEU A 128 -25.16 -2.41 -4.02
CA LEU A 128 -25.84 -1.92 -5.22
C LEU A 128 -27.34 -2.27 -5.21
N GLU A 129 -27.75 -3.19 -4.35
CA GLU A 129 -29.12 -3.71 -4.26
C GLU A 129 -29.96 -2.98 -3.20
N GLY A 130 -29.33 -2.20 -2.31
CA GLY A 130 -29.97 -1.40 -1.25
C GLY A 130 -29.67 -1.94 0.14
#